data_AF-A0A8K0GGS2-F1
#
_entry.id   AF-A0A8K0GGS2-F1
#
_cell.length_a   1.000
_cell.length_b   1.000
_cell.length_c   1.000
_cell.angle_alpha   90.00
_cell.angle_beta   90.00
_cell.angle_gamma   90.00
#
_symmetry.space_group_name_H-M   'P 1'
#
loop_
_entity.id
_entity.type
_entity.pdbx_description
1 polymer ?
#
loop_
_entity_poly.entity_id
_entity_poly.type
_entity_poly.pdbx_seq_one_letter_code
_entity_poly.pdbx_strand_id
1 'polypeptide(L)'
;MIERFLELRTIVNDIIIRYKNAPPMLTASELSILSSVLQVLRPIQAATKEVSADKYCTSSKVIPLIHCLLLKIKPLKLEESLAKELQSVILKEIDKRMGIIERVTSRAIATILDPRFKKMHFTNPIACSSVVAKVKEFMKATIQNEVVESDSSDHFDKPEDNFSLWDDHHKLVHKSWKTAKSDELSIYLRSPVGRLNENSLEIWNDLKIQLPKLHTIAYKYLTMVGTSKPSER
;
A
#
# COMPACT_ATOMS: atom_id res chain seq x y z
N MET A 1 3.79 24.78 3.58
CA MET A 1 4.39 26.11 3.79
C MET A 1 4.75 26.76 2.46
N ILE A 2 5.68 26.21 1.65
CA ILE A 2 6.11 26.80 0.36
C ILE A 2 4.92 27.08 -0.58
N GLU A 3 4.05 26.08 -0.81
CA GLU A 3 2.86 26.24 -1.64
C GLU A 3 1.98 27.40 -1.15
N ARG A 4 1.70 27.45 0.16
CA ARG A 4 0.91 28.50 0.77
C ARG A 4 1.56 29.88 0.65
N PHE A 5 2.88 29.98 0.80
CA PHE A 5 3.62 31.21 0.60
C PHE A 5 3.50 31.70 -0.86
N LEU A 6 3.68 30.79 -1.82
CA LEU A 6 3.54 31.12 -3.25
C LEU A 6 2.12 31.58 -3.59
N GLU A 7 1.08 30.97 -3.03
CA GLU A 7 -0.31 31.41 -3.17
C GLU A 7 -0.55 32.81 -2.62
N LEU A 8 0.02 33.13 -1.46
CA LEU A 8 -0.19 34.39 -0.75
C LEU A 8 0.83 35.47 -1.09
N ARG A 9 1.78 35.22 -2.01
CA ARG A 9 2.95 36.09 -2.25
C ARG A 9 2.59 37.55 -2.53
N THR A 10 1.47 37.82 -3.21
CA THR A 10 1.01 39.18 -3.51
C THR A 10 0.57 39.90 -2.24
N ILE A 11 -0.26 39.24 -1.43
CA ILE A 11 -0.72 39.76 -0.13
C ILE A 11 0.47 39.96 0.81
N VAL A 12 1.40 39.01 0.85
CA VAL A 12 2.62 39.11 1.67
C VAL A 12 3.48 40.30 1.22
N ASN A 13 3.67 40.50 -0.08
CA ASN A 13 4.41 41.64 -0.62
C ASN A 13 3.73 42.99 -0.27
N ASP A 14 2.41 43.07 -0.41
CA ASP A 14 1.62 44.26 -0.07
C ASP A 14 1.70 44.61 1.42
N ILE A 15 1.84 43.61 2.29
CA ILE A 15 2.10 43.81 3.71
C ILE A 15 3.53 44.31 3.91
N ILE A 16 4.53 43.58 3.39
CA ILE A 16 5.96 43.90 3.59
C ILE A 16 6.30 45.34 3.19
N ILE A 17 5.82 45.80 2.04
CA ILE A 17 6.13 47.16 1.54
C ILE A 17 5.58 48.28 2.45
N ARG A 18 4.59 48.00 3.30
CA ARG A 18 3.97 48.98 4.20
C ARG A 18 4.70 49.13 5.55
N TYR A 19 5.62 48.23 5.89
CA TYR A 19 6.30 48.24 7.18
C TYR A 19 7.81 48.42 7.03
N LYS A 20 8.34 49.53 7.56
CA LYS A 20 9.78 49.88 7.47
C LYS A 20 10.73 48.78 8.00
N ASN A 21 10.29 48.03 9.00
CA ASN A 21 11.10 46.99 9.67
C ASN A 21 10.80 45.57 9.15
N ALA A 22 10.00 45.44 8.08
CA ALA A 22 9.73 44.12 7.51
C ALA A 22 10.99 43.55 6.83
N PRO A 23 11.15 42.21 6.83
CA PRO A 23 12.20 41.57 6.06
C PRO A 23 12.01 41.81 4.56
N PRO A 24 13.09 41.77 3.75
CA PRO A 24 12.98 41.90 2.30
C PRO A 24 12.13 40.77 1.71
N MET A 25 11.35 41.09 0.68
CA MET A 25 10.62 40.10 -0.10
C MET A 25 11.57 39.28 -0.97
N LEU A 26 11.18 38.04 -1.28
CA LEU A 26 11.92 37.20 -2.22
C LEU A 26 11.91 37.81 -3.62
N THR A 27 13.06 37.69 -4.30
CA THR A 27 13.25 38.07 -5.70
C THR A 27 12.48 37.14 -6.64
N ALA A 28 12.33 37.56 -7.90
CA ALA A 28 11.71 36.73 -8.94
C ALA A 28 12.46 35.40 -9.14
N SER A 29 13.80 35.40 -9.04
CA SER A 29 14.62 34.20 -9.15
C SER A 29 14.35 33.24 -7.98
N GLU A 30 14.29 33.74 -6.74
CA GLU A 30 13.99 32.90 -5.57
C GLU A 30 12.57 32.32 -5.64
N LEU A 31 11.59 33.09 -6.14
CA LEU A 31 10.23 32.59 -6.38
C LEU A 31 10.18 31.49 -7.45
N SER A 32 11.01 31.59 -8.51
CA SER A 32 11.18 30.55 -9.53
C SER A 32 11.78 29.27 -8.93
N ILE A 33 12.82 29.42 -8.10
CA ILE A 33 13.43 28.32 -7.34
C ILE A 33 12.40 27.62 -6.45
N LEU A 34 11.62 28.37 -5.67
CA LEU A 34 10.57 27.80 -4.82
C LEU A 34 9.50 27.04 -5.62
N SER A 35 9.12 27.57 -6.78
CA SER A 35 8.17 26.91 -7.68
C SER A 35 8.73 25.59 -8.22
N SER A 36 10.02 25.57 -8.58
CA SER A 36 10.71 24.36 -9.02
C SER A 36 10.88 23.33 -7.91
N VAL A 37 11.25 23.76 -6.70
CA VAL A 37 11.32 22.90 -5.50
C VAL A 37 9.96 22.28 -5.18
N LEU A 38 8.87 23.04 -5.32
CA LEU A 38 7.53 22.55 -5.04
C LEU A 38 7.13 21.38 -5.96
N GLN A 39 7.58 21.36 -7.21
CA GLN A 39 7.34 20.24 -8.13
C GLN A 39 7.92 18.92 -7.60
N VAL A 40 9.06 18.97 -6.93
CA VAL A 40 9.72 17.80 -6.34
C VAL A 40 9.04 17.36 -5.04
N LEU A 41 8.60 18.32 -4.22
CA LEU A 41 8.01 18.03 -2.91
C LEU A 41 6.55 17.54 -2.98
N ARG A 42 5.78 17.97 -3.99
CA ARG A 42 4.36 17.58 -4.15
C ARG A 42 4.12 16.07 -4.18
N PRO A 43 4.85 15.26 -4.99
CA PRO A 43 4.72 13.81 -4.96
C PRO A 43 4.98 13.19 -3.58
N ILE A 44 5.95 13.72 -2.82
CA ILE A 44 6.31 13.23 -1.49
C ILE A 44 5.19 13.53 -0.49
N GLN A 45 4.64 14.74 -0.53
CA GLN A 45 3.50 15.12 0.29
C GLN A 45 2.30 14.23 0.01
N ALA A 46 1.98 13.98 -1.26
CA ALA A 46 0.87 13.10 -1.66
C ALA A 46 1.06 11.67 -1.13
N ALA A 47 2.25 11.08 -1.33
CA ALA A 47 2.55 9.75 -0.81
C ALA A 47 2.50 9.68 0.72
N THR A 48 3.00 10.72 1.40
CA THR A 48 2.96 10.82 2.86
C THR A 48 1.53 10.92 3.38
N LYS A 49 0.68 11.70 2.72
CA LYS A 49 -0.74 11.83 3.07
C LYS A 49 -1.47 10.50 2.92
N GLU A 50 -1.21 9.78 1.84
CA GLU A 50 -1.84 8.49 1.56
C GLU A 50 -1.44 7.41 2.60
N VAL A 51 -0.15 7.33 2.94
CA VAL A 51 0.33 6.35 3.92
C VAL A 51 0.00 6.73 5.38
N SER A 52 -0.34 8.00 5.63
CA SER A 52 -0.78 8.53 6.93
C SER A 52 -2.31 8.63 7.07
N ALA A 53 -3.06 8.08 6.11
CA ALA A 53 -4.50 7.99 6.21
C ALA A 53 -4.89 6.76 7.05
N ASP A 54 -5.66 6.96 8.13
CA ASP A 54 -5.93 5.92 9.14
C ASP A 54 -7.02 4.91 8.78
N LYS A 55 -7.47 4.88 7.53
CA LYS A 55 -8.52 3.95 7.11
C LYS A 55 -7.91 2.72 6.44
N TYR A 56 -7.37 1.84 7.30
CA TYR A 56 -6.99 0.44 7.06
C TYR A 56 -6.01 0.13 5.90
N CYS A 57 -5.26 -0.98 6.04
CA CYS A 57 -4.36 -1.53 5.01
C CYS A 57 -3.28 -0.58 4.46
N THR A 58 -2.67 0.26 5.32
CA THR A 58 -1.58 1.15 4.86
C THR A 58 -0.29 0.38 4.54
N SER A 59 -0.09 -0.81 5.13
CA SER A 59 1.10 -1.64 4.86
C SER A 59 1.20 -2.08 3.39
N SER A 60 0.07 -2.48 2.78
CA SER A 60 0.02 -2.92 1.38
C SER A 60 0.22 -1.79 0.36
N LYS A 61 -0.01 -0.53 0.77
CA LYS A 61 0.19 0.64 -0.08
C LYS A 61 1.65 1.07 -0.19
N VAL A 62 2.54 0.60 0.69
CA VAL A 62 3.91 1.13 0.79
C VAL A 62 4.71 0.90 -0.49
N ILE A 63 4.75 -0.34 -1.01
CA ILE A 63 5.47 -0.66 -2.26
C ILE A 63 4.87 0.12 -3.46
N PRO A 64 3.54 0.09 -3.69
CA PRO A 64 2.91 0.91 -4.74
C PRO A 64 3.23 2.39 -4.64
N LEU A 65 3.18 2.97 -3.44
CA LEU A 65 3.44 4.39 -3.24
C LEU A 65 4.88 4.76 -3.56
N ILE A 66 5.86 3.94 -3.15
CA ILE A 66 7.27 4.19 -3.47
C ILE A 66 7.51 4.10 -4.97
N HIS A 67 6.94 3.09 -5.64
CA HIS A 67 7.05 2.95 -7.08
C HIS A 67 6.41 4.15 -7.81
N CYS A 68 5.18 4.52 -7.48
CA CYS A 68 4.50 5.68 -8.05
C CYS A 68 5.25 7.00 -7.76
N LEU A 69 5.81 7.15 -6.56
CA LEU A 69 6.64 8.31 -6.19
C LEU A 69 7.85 8.44 -7.12
N LEU A 70 8.57 7.34 -7.36
CA LEU A 70 9.71 7.32 -8.28
C LEU A 70 9.29 7.64 -9.73
N LEU A 71 8.14 7.12 -10.18
CA LEU A 71 7.58 7.43 -11.50
C LEU A 71 7.21 8.92 -11.67
N LYS A 72 6.95 9.63 -10.58
CA LYS A 72 6.66 11.08 -10.62
C LYS A 72 7.90 11.94 -10.49
N ILE A 73 8.87 11.55 -9.65
CA ILE A 73 10.07 12.36 -9.38
C ILE A 73 11.14 12.19 -10.45
N LYS A 74 11.43 10.97 -10.91
CA LYS A 74 12.50 10.70 -11.89
C LYS A 74 12.36 11.48 -13.21
N PRO A 75 11.17 11.62 -13.82
CA PRO A 75 11.05 12.30 -15.11
C PRO A 75 10.93 13.83 -15.00
N LEU A 76 10.95 14.42 -13.79
CA LEU A 76 10.87 15.87 -13.65
C LEU A 76 12.05 16.54 -14.37
N LYS A 77 11.72 17.47 -15.27
CA LYS A 77 12.69 18.35 -15.94
C LYS A 77 12.68 19.68 -15.22
N LEU A 78 13.72 19.88 -14.40
CA LEU A 78 13.87 21.09 -13.60
C LEU A 78 14.91 21.98 -14.27
N GLU A 79 14.72 23.29 -14.22
CA GLU A 79 15.67 24.26 -14.77
C GLU A 79 16.67 24.71 -13.70
N GLU A 80 16.13 25.03 -12.53
CA GLU A 80 16.83 25.55 -11.35
C GLU A 80 17.82 24.53 -10.75
N SER A 81 19.05 24.97 -10.50
CA SER A 81 20.14 24.12 -9.99
C SER A 81 19.81 23.51 -8.63
N LEU A 82 19.29 24.31 -7.71
CA LEU A 82 18.89 23.86 -6.37
C LEU A 82 17.80 22.77 -6.43
N ALA A 83 16.85 22.90 -7.35
CA ALA A 83 15.78 21.91 -7.51
C ALA A 83 16.30 20.58 -8.08
N LYS A 84 17.27 20.62 -9.02
CA LYS A 84 17.98 19.44 -9.53
C LYS A 84 18.76 18.73 -8.42
N GLU A 85 19.47 19.49 -7.58
CA GLU A 85 20.19 18.94 -6.44
C GLU A 85 19.23 18.26 -5.46
N LEU A 86 18.12 18.93 -5.12
CA LEU A 86 17.08 18.38 -4.25
C LEU A 86 16.50 17.08 -4.82
N GLN A 87 16.18 17.05 -6.12
CA GLN A 87 15.70 15.84 -6.81
C GLN A 87 16.71 14.69 -6.68
N SER A 88 18.00 14.96 -6.90
CA SER A 88 19.08 13.97 -6.77
C SER A 88 19.19 13.42 -5.34
N VAL A 89 19.21 14.30 -4.34
CA VAL A 89 19.28 13.93 -2.91
C VAL A 89 18.07 13.08 -2.51
N ILE A 90 16.88 13.47 -2.93
CA ILE A 90 15.64 12.73 -2.64
C ILE A 90 15.68 11.33 -3.26
N LEU A 91 16.07 11.20 -4.52
CA LEU A 91 16.17 9.89 -5.17
C LEU A 91 17.17 8.99 -4.46
N LYS A 92 18.32 9.55 -4.04
CA LYS A 92 19.33 8.83 -3.25
C LYS A 92 18.79 8.38 -1.89
N GLU A 93 18.07 9.25 -1.17
CA GLU A 93 17.51 8.90 0.14
C GLU A 93 16.34 7.90 0.03
N ILE A 94 15.53 7.98 -1.03
CA ILE A 94 14.49 6.98 -1.32
C ILE A 94 15.17 5.63 -1.56
N ASP A 95 16.19 5.55 -2.41
CA ASP A 95 16.91 4.30 -2.66
C ASP A 95 17.56 3.74 -1.39
N LYS A 96 18.26 4.59 -0.63
CA LYS A 96 18.91 4.20 0.63
C LYS A 96 17.93 3.62 1.66
N ARG A 97 16.75 4.22 1.82
CA ARG A 97 15.79 3.85 2.88
C ARG A 97 14.77 2.82 2.41
N MET A 98 14.44 2.83 1.13
CA MET A 98 13.32 2.09 0.55
C MET A 98 13.74 1.15 -0.58
N GLY A 99 15.00 1.11 -1.00
CA GLY A 99 15.47 0.26 -2.11
C GLY A 99 15.31 -1.24 -1.86
N ILE A 100 15.27 -1.66 -0.59
CA ILE A 100 15.03 -3.07 -0.20
C ILE A 100 13.60 -3.34 0.27
N ILE A 101 12.68 -2.39 0.10
CA ILE A 101 11.32 -2.48 0.67
C ILE A 101 10.54 -3.70 0.15
N GLU A 102 10.78 -4.10 -1.11
CA GLU A 102 10.17 -5.28 -1.72
C GLU A 102 10.65 -6.61 -1.09
N ARG A 103 11.76 -6.58 -0.34
CA ARG A 103 12.29 -7.74 0.41
C ARG A 103 11.77 -7.79 1.85
N VAL A 104 11.14 -6.71 2.34
CA VAL A 104 10.54 -6.68 3.67
C VAL A 104 9.28 -7.55 3.64
N THR A 105 9.38 -8.74 4.23
CA THR A 105 8.36 -9.80 4.11
C THR A 105 6.95 -9.32 4.42
N SER A 106 6.73 -8.59 5.53
CA SER A 106 5.39 -8.14 5.93
C SER A 106 4.75 -7.21 4.90
N ARG A 107 5.50 -6.21 4.43
CA ARG A 107 5.04 -5.22 3.44
C ARG A 107 4.83 -5.85 2.07
N ALA A 108 5.73 -6.75 1.68
CA ALA A 108 5.65 -7.42 0.40
C ALA A 108 4.48 -8.41 0.32
N ILE A 109 4.24 -9.20 1.39
CA ILE A 109 3.07 -10.08 1.47
C ILE A 109 1.79 -9.25 1.49
N ALA A 110 1.71 -8.19 2.31
CA ALA A 110 0.55 -7.31 2.34
C ALA A 110 0.26 -6.72 0.95
N THR A 111 1.29 -6.31 0.20
CA THR A 111 1.13 -5.78 -1.16
C THR A 111 0.65 -6.84 -2.15
N ILE A 112 1.25 -8.04 -2.16
CA ILE A 112 0.82 -9.13 -3.05
C ILE A 112 -0.62 -9.54 -2.76
N LEU A 113 -1.00 -9.59 -1.49
CA LEU A 113 -2.33 -9.99 -1.05
C LEU A 113 -3.34 -8.83 -1.05
N ASP A 114 -2.96 -7.62 -1.45
CA ASP A 114 -3.93 -6.56 -1.70
C ASP A 114 -4.50 -6.71 -3.12
N PRO A 115 -5.82 -6.97 -3.27
CA PRO A 115 -6.43 -7.22 -4.57
C PRO A 115 -6.26 -6.07 -5.56
N ARG A 116 -6.01 -4.85 -5.06
CA ARG A 116 -5.81 -3.63 -5.85
C ARG A 116 -4.42 -3.55 -6.49
N PHE A 117 -3.42 -4.23 -5.94
CA PHE A 117 -2.01 -4.08 -6.34
C PHE A 117 -1.39 -5.37 -6.87
N LYS A 118 -1.56 -6.49 -6.16
CA LYS A 118 -0.95 -7.78 -6.49
C LYS A 118 0.55 -7.64 -6.80
N LYS A 119 0.95 -8.00 -8.03
CA LYS A 119 2.35 -7.91 -8.50
C LYS A 119 2.67 -6.59 -9.21
N MET A 120 1.69 -5.74 -9.50
CA MET A 120 1.82 -4.66 -10.49
C MET A 120 2.92 -3.67 -10.17
N HIS A 121 3.17 -3.41 -8.88
CA HIS A 121 4.15 -2.41 -8.45
C HIS A 121 5.48 -3.00 -7.98
N PHE A 122 5.70 -4.31 -8.12
CA PHE A 122 7.02 -4.89 -7.88
C PHE A 122 7.94 -4.59 -9.06
N THR A 123 9.08 -4.00 -8.76
CA THR A 123 10.13 -3.67 -9.73
C THR A 123 11.25 -4.69 -9.73
N ASN A 124 11.40 -5.47 -8.66
CA ASN A 124 12.38 -6.55 -8.55
C ASN A 124 11.69 -7.92 -8.76
N PRO A 125 11.89 -8.58 -9.92
CA PRO A 125 11.26 -9.87 -10.21
C PRO A 125 11.66 -10.99 -9.23
N ILE A 126 12.88 -10.93 -8.70
CA ILE A 126 13.40 -11.90 -7.73
C ILE A 126 12.68 -11.72 -6.39
N ALA A 127 12.55 -10.49 -5.91
CA ALA A 127 11.82 -10.19 -4.69
C ALA A 127 10.34 -10.61 -4.81
N CYS A 128 9.69 -10.26 -5.92
CA CYS A 128 8.31 -10.67 -6.21
C CYS A 128 8.16 -12.21 -6.18
N SER A 129 9.05 -12.94 -6.86
CA SER A 129 9.01 -14.40 -6.91
C SER A 129 9.24 -15.03 -5.53
N SER A 130 10.17 -14.48 -4.74
CA SER A 130 10.45 -14.93 -3.37
C SER A 130 9.23 -14.76 -2.46
N VAL A 131 8.51 -13.64 -2.57
CA VAL A 131 7.31 -13.39 -1.75
C VAL A 131 6.17 -14.33 -2.16
N VAL A 132 5.99 -14.59 -3.45
CA VAL A 132 5.03 -15.60 -3.93
C VAL A 132 5.35 -16.99 -3.36
N ALA A 133 6.63 -17.40 -3.38
CA ALA A 133 7.04 -18.68 -2.81
C ALA A 133 6.73 -18.74 -1.29
N LYS A 134 7.01 -17.67 -0.56
CA LYS A 134 6.74 -17.58 0.87
C LYS A 134 5.26 -17.63 1.24
N VAL A 135 4.39 -17.00 0.44
CA VAL A 135 2.93 -17.15 0.63
C VAL A 135 2.50 -18.60 0.39
N LYS A 136 3.05 -19.28 -0.62
CA LYS A 136 2.78 -20.72 -0.85
C LYS A 136 3.22 -21.59 0.33
N GLU A 137 4.35 -21.28 0.96
CA GLU A 137 4.81 -21.97 2.16
C GLU A 137 3.83 -21.78 3.33
N PHE A 138 3.37 -20.55 3.59
CA PHE A 138 2.37 -20.29 4.62
C PHE A 138 1.04 -21.01 4.38
N MET A 139 0.60 -21.08 3.11
CA MET A 139 -0.59 -21.86 2.75
C MET A 139 -0.42 -23.35 3.02
N LYS A 140 0.79 -23.91 2.85
CA LYS A 140 1.09 -25.32 3.15
C LYS A 140 1.16 -25.57 4.66
N ALA A 141 1.77 -24.67 5.43
CA ALA A 141 1.90 -24.80 6.88
C ALA A 141 0.54 -24.75 7.61
N THR A 142 -0.42 -23.96 7.09
CA THR A 142 -1.78 -23.89 7.65
C THR A 142 -2.48 -25.26 7.61
N ILE A 143 -2.17 -26.10 6.62
CA ILE A 143 -2.72 -27.47 6.49
C ILE A 143 -2.22 -28.40 7.60
N GLN A 144 -0.99 -28.20 8.09
CA GLN A 144 -0.40 -29.07 9.10
C GLN A 144 -0.96 -28.79 10.50
N ASN A 145 -1.30 -27.53 10.82
CA ASN A 145 -1.88 -27.18 12.11
C ASN A 145 -3.34 -27.65 12.25
N GLU A 146 -4.14 -27.60 11.17
CA GLU A 146 -5.53 -28.11 11.17
C GLU A 146 -5.61 -29.64 11.43
N VAL A 147 -4.55 -30.39 11.10
CA VAL A 147 -4.48 -31.86 11.31
C VAL A 147 -4.02 -32.22 12.73
N VAL A 148 -3.45 -31.28 13.49
CA VAL A 148 -2.95 -31.52 14.86
C VAL A 148 -3.93 -31.01 15.91
N GLU A 149 -4.74 -29.98 15.62
CA GLU A 149 -5.80 -29.51 16.51
C GLU A 149 -7.10 -30.34 16.44
N SER A 150 -7.17 -31.34 15.56
CA SER A 150 -8.34 -32.22 15.45
C SER A 150 -8.46 -33.27 16.57
N ASP A 151 -7.52 -33.30 17.53
CA ASP A 151 -7.48 -34.33 18.59
C ASP A 151 -7.54 -33.77 20.01
N SER A 152 -7.90 -32.49 20.20
CA SER A 152 -8.12 -31.94 21.55
C SER A 152 -9.11 -30.77 21.56
N SER A 153 -10.27 -31.03 22.18
CA SER A 153 -11.33 -30.11 22.60
C SER A 153 -12.18 -29.42 21.53
N ASP A 154 -13.12 -30.19 20.95
CA ASP A 154 -14.36 -29.64 20.39
C ASP A 154 -15.25 -29.11 21.53
N HIS A 155 -15.09 -27.83 21.85
CA HIS A 155 -16.14 -27.03 22.47
C HIS A 155 -16.44 -25.84 21.55
N PHE A 156 -16.88 -26.14 20.32
CA PHE A 156 -17.56 -25.16 19.51
C PHE A 156 -18.94 -24.90 20.10
N ASP A 157 -19.18 -23.67 20.53
CA ASP A 157 -20.54 -23.14 20.68
C ASP A 157 -21.34 -23.49 19.42
N LYS A 158 -22.39 -24.29 19.60
CA LYS A 158 -23.35 -24.60 18.54
C LYS A 158 -23.94 -23.26 18.06
N PRO A 159 -23.79 -22.88 16.78
CA PRO A 159 -24.71 -21.90 16.23
C PRO A 159 -26.10 -22.56 16.19
N GLU A 160 -27.13 -21.77 16.47
CA GLU A 160 -28.53 -22.14 16.33
C GLU A 160 -28.75 -22.88 15.00
N ASP A 161 -29.60 -23.91 15.03
CA ASP A 161 -30.00 -24.77 13.92
C ASP A 161 -30.78 -23.96 12.86
N ASN A 162 -30.07 -23.08 12.16
CA ASN A 162 -30.62 -22.29 11.06
C ASN A 162 -30.56 -23.14 9.80
N PHE A 163 -31.64 -23.90 9.57
CA PHE A 163 -31.87 -24.60 8.31
C PHE A 163 -31.69 -23.63 7.13
N SER A 164 -30.74 -23.93 6.25
CA SER A 164 -30.54 -23.19 5.01
C SER A 164 -30.81 -24.10 3.82
N LEU A 165 -31.75 -23.67 2.97
CA LEU A 165 -32.09 -24.36 1.71
C LEU A 165 -30.86 -24.59 0.81
N TRP A 166 -29.82 -23.79 1.00
CA TRP A 166 -28.64 -23.75 0.15
C TRP A 166 -27.49 -24.61 0.67
N ASP A 167 -27.65 -25.35 1.78
CA ASP A 167 -26.55 -26.13 2.37
C ASP A 167 -25.93 -27.13 1.39
N ASP A 168 -26.75 -27.77 0.57
CA ASP A 168 -26.27 -28.70 -0.45
C ASP A 168 -25.60 -27.96 -1.62
N HIS A 169 -26.05 -26.76 -1.98
CA HIS A 169 -25.36 -25.91 -2.95
C HIS A 169 -23.96 -25.52 -2.44
N HIS A 170 -23.84 -25.09 -1.17
CA HIS A 170 -22.55 -24.77 -0.56
C HIS A 170 -21.59 -25.97 -0.59
N LYS A 171 -22.09 -27.18 -0.30
CA LYS A 171 -21.30 -28.43 -0.42
C LYS A 171 -20.86 -28.71 -1.86
N LEU A 172 -21.74 -28.52 -2.84
CA LEU A 172 -21.42 -28.69 -4.27
C LEU A 172 -20.36 -27.70 -4.75
N VAL A 173 -20.47 -26.43 -4.34
CA VAL A 173 -19.49 -25.37 -4.64
C VAL A 173 -18.13 -25.73 -4.05
N HIS A 174 -18.05 -26.11 -2.77
CA HIS A 174 -16.81 -26.55 -2.14
C HIS A 174 -16.18 -27.77 -2.83
N LYS A 175 -17.00 -28.75 -3.26
CA LYS A 175 -16.53 -29.92 -3.99
C LYS A 175 -15.97 -29.54 -5.36
N SER A 176 -16.60 -28.61 -6.07
CA SER A 176 -16.16 -28.13 -7.38
C SER A 176 -14.75 -27.53 -7.34
N TRP A 177 -14.41 -26.78 -6.28
CA TRP A 177 -13.10 -26.15 -6.13
C TRP A 177 -12.00 -27.11 -5.70
N LYS A 178 -12.32 -28.15 -4.91
CA LYS A 178 -11.34 -29.21 -4.57
C LYS A 178 -10.85 -29.98 -5.79
N THR A 179 -11.64 -30.05 -6.86
CA THR A 179 -11.25 -30.65 -8.15
C THR A 179 -10.38 -29.76 -9.03
N ALA A 180 -10.27 -28.46 -8.76
CA ALA A 180 -9.44 -27.56 -9.53
C ALA A 180 -7.95 -27.80 -9.21
N LYS A 181 -7.15 -28.19 -10.22
CA LYS A 181 -5.70 -28.48 -10.07
C LYS A 181 -4.82 -27.27 -9.71
N SER A 182 -5.39 -26.08 -9.55
CA SER A 182 -4.65 -24.83 -9.30
C SER A 182 -4.76 -24.43 -7.83
N ASP A 183 -3.63 -24.06 -7.21
CA ASP A 183 -3.62 -23.51 -5.86
C ASP A 183 -4.34 -22.14 -5.79
N GLU A 184 -4.92 -21.81 -4.62
CA GLU A 184 -5.72 -20.58 -4.41
C GLU A 184 -4.94 -19.31 -4.78
N LEU A 185 -3.63 -19.26 -4.48
CA LEU A 185 -2.79 -18.10 -4.81
C LEU A 185 -2.66 -17.93 -6.33
N SER A 186 -2.51 -19.01 -7.07
CA SER A 186 -2.48 -18.97 -8.54
C SER A 186 -3.82 -18.49 -9.13
N ILE A 187 -4.96 -18.85 -8.53
CA ILE A 187 -6.29 -18.34 -8.94
C ILE A 187 -6.39 -16.84 -8.67
N TYR A 188 -6.07 -16.42 -7.44
CA TYR A 188 -6.09 -15.02 -7.02
C TYR A 188 -5.20 -14.13 -7.88
N LEU A 189 -3.96 -14.55 -8.15
CA LEU A 189 -3.00 -13.76 -8.93
C LEU A 189 -3.39 -13.60 -10.40
N ARG A 190 -4.22 -14.51 -10.94
CA ARG A 190 -4.75 -14.43 -12.31
C ARG A 190 -6.03 -13.61 -12.43
N SER A 191 -6.77 -13.45 -11.33
CA SER A 191 -7.98 -12.63 -11.34
C SER A 191 -7.66 -11.14 -11.62
N PRO A 192 -8.61 -10.35 -12.14
CA PRO A 192 -8.42 -8.91 -12.35
C PRO A 192 -8.01 -8.18 -11.07
N VAL A 193 -7.29 -7.07 -11.22
CA VAL A 193 -6.97 -6.17 -10.09
C VAL A 193 -8.21 -5.36 -9.71
N GLY A 194 -8.42 -5.17 -8.40
CA GLY A 194 -9.48 -4.34 -7.86
C GLY A 194 -9.22 -2.84 -8.09
N ARG A 195 -10.26 -2.02 -7.89
CA ARG A 195 -10.18 -0.56 -8.00
C ARG A 195 -9.55 0.05 -6.76
N LEU A 196 -8.86 1.18 -6.93
CA LEU A 196 -8.10 1.82 -5.84
C LEU A 196 -8.99 2.31 -4.68
N ASN A 197 -10.24 2.67 -4.97
CA ASN A 197 -11.23 3.17 -4.01
C ASN A 197 -11.99 2.06 -3.27
N GLU A 198 -11.80 0.80 -3.64
CA GLU A 198 -12.41 -0.33 -2.95
C GLU A 198 -11.65 -0.67 -1.66
N ASN A 199 -12.35 -1.30 -0.71
CA ASN A 199 -11.78 -1.78 0.53
C ASN A 199 -11.24 -3.21 0.33
N SER A 200 -9.93 -3.39 0.50
CA SER A 200 -9.27 -4.68 0.32
C SER A 200 -9.85 -5.77 1.26
N LEU A 201 -10.27 -5.42 2.47
CA LEU A 201 -10.82 -6.40 3.43
C LEU A 201 -12.23 -6.86 3.04
N GLU A 202 -13.04 -5.96 2.47
CA GLU A 202 -14.36 -6.32 1.93
C GLU A 202 -14.21 -7.28 0.73
N ILE A 203 -13.28 -6.99 -0.19
CA ILE A 203 -12.98 -7.91 -1.30
C ILE A 203 -12.56 -9.29 -0.76
N TRP A 204 -11.74 -9.34 0.30
CA TRP A 204 -11.36 -10.61 0.90
C TRP A 204 -12.54 -11.33 1.56
N ASN A 205 -13.47 -10.63 2.20
CA ASN A 205 -14.68 -11.25 2.74
C ASN A 205 -15.49 -11.97 1.66
N ASP A 206 -15.65 -11.35 0.50
CA ASP A 206 -16.36 -11.96 -0.64
C ASP A 206 -15.61 -13.19 -1.17
N LEU A 207 -14.28 -13.17 -1.11
CA LEU A 207 -13.42 -14.27 -1.55
C LEU A 207 -13.23 -15.36 -0.47
N LYS A 208 -13.74 -15.19 0.75
CA LYS A 208 -13.47 -16.10 1.88
C LYS A 208 -13.87 -17.55 1.58
N ILE A 209 -15.03 -17.74 0.95
CA ILE A 209 -15.53 -19.07 0.62
C ILE A 209 -14.64 -19.69 -0.47
N GLN A 210 -14.29 -18.91 -1.50
CA GLN A 210 -13.47 -19.32 -2.66
C GLN A 210 -12.02 -19.63 -2.33
N LEU A 211 -11.40 -18.83 -1.46
CA LEU A 211 -9.97 -18.82 -1.18
C LEU A 211 -9.72 -18.79 0.34
N PRO A 212 -10.21 -19.78 1.10
CA PRO A 212 -10.23 -19.73 2.57
C PRO A 212 -8.84 -19.71 3.19
N LYS A 213 -7.86 -20.42 2.61
CA LYS A 213 -6.49 -20.44 3.15
C LYS A 213 -5.80 -19.09 2.91
N LEU A 214 -5.97 -18.56 1.71
CA LEU A 214 -5.37 -17.29 1.33
C LEU A 214 -6.01 -16.11 2.07
N HIS A 215 -7.32 -16.17 2.32
CA HIS A 215 -8.05 -15.20 3.12
C HIS A 215 -7.43 -15.00 4.51
N THR A 216 -7.16 -16.08 5.23
CA THR A 216 -6.55 -16.02 6.58
C THR A 216 -5.19 -15.33 6.57
N ILE A 217 -4.35 -15.63 5.57
CA ILE A 217 -3.05 -14.99 5.41
C ILE A 217 -3.24 -13.51 5.04
N ALA A 218 -4.14 -13.19 4.10
CA ALA A 218 -4.39 -11.83 3.66
C ALA A 218 -4.83 -10.93 4.82
N TYR A 219 -5.79 -11.37 5.62
CA TYR A 219 -6.26 -10.63 6.79
C TYR A 219 -5.16 -10.35 7.81
N LYS A 220 -4.27 -11.33 8.06
CA LYS A 220 -3.12 -11.16 8.96
C LYS A 220 -2.17 -10.05 8.50
N TYR A 221 -1.87 -9.96 7.21
CA TYR A 221 -0.88 -9.01 6.69
C TYR A 221 -1.48 -7.66 6.30
N LEU A 222 -2.74 -7.62 5.87
CA LEU A 222 -3.43 -6.38 5.49
C LEU A 222 -3.81 -5.52 6.70
N THR A 223 -4.08 -6.13 7.86
CA THR A 223 -4.39 -5.38 9.09
C THR A 223 -3.14 -4.77 9.76
N MET A 224 -1.93 -5.09 9.30
CA MET A 224 -0.71 -4.46 9.78
C MET A 224 -0.67 -2.97 9.35
N VAL A 225 -0.35 -2.10 10.30
CA VAL A 225 -0.16 -0.67 10.03
C VAL A 225 1.16 -0.42 9.29
N GLY A 226 1.12 0.41 8.26
CA GLY A 226 2.29 0.80 7.47
C GLY A 226 3.14 1.89 8.14
N THR A 227 2.57 2.62 9.10
CA THR A 227 3.16 3.77 9.81
C THR A 227 2.80 3.75 11.30
N SER A 228 3.60 4.42 12.13
CA SER A 228 3.33 4.61 13.57
C SER A 228 2.35 5.75 13.87
N LYS A 229 2.05 6.59 12.88
CA LYS A 229 1.17 7.78 13.01
C LYS A 229 -0.29 7.53 13.39
N PRO A 230 -0.92 6.35 13.18
CA PRO A 230 -2.27 6.11 13.67
C PRO A 230 -2.41 6.22 15.21
N SER A 231 -1.30 6.15 15.95
CA SER A 231 -1.29 6.33 17.42
C SER A 231 -1.20 7.79 17.88
N GLU A 232 -1.03 8.74 16.97
CA GLU A 232 -0.84 10.17 17.26
C GLU A 232 -2.13 11.01 17.02
N ARG A 233 -3.29 10.35 16.81
CA ARG A 233 -4.58 11.00 16.55
C ARG A 233 -5.66 10.57 17.54
#